data_AF-Q9S1T2-F1
#
_entry.id   AF-Q9S1T2-F1
#
_cell.length_a   1.000
_cell.length_b   1.000
_cell.length_c   1.000
_cell.angle_alpha   90.00
_cell.angle_beta   90.00
_cell.angle_gamma   90.00
#
_symmetry.space_group_name_H-M   'P 1'
#
loop_
_entity.id
_entity.type
_entity.pdbx_description
1 polymer ?
#
loop_
_entity_poly.entity_id
_entity_poly.type
_entity_poly.pdbx_seq_one_letter_code
_entity_poly.pdbx_strand_id
1 'polypeptide(L)' 'MALIVGGELRVAVTERAALTELPALHSRAAEGAVHGKVVVVPSAA' A
#
# COMPACT_ATOMS: atom_id res chain seq x y z
N MET A 1 -5.95 -16.09 -10.25
CA MET A 1 -6.76 -16.04 -9.00
C MET A 1 -6.46 -17.20 -8.04
N ALA A 2 -6.16 -18.42 -8.54
CA ALA A 2 -5.87 -19.58 -7.69
C ALA A 2 -4.76 -19.38 -6.64
N LEU A 3 -3.61 -18.80 -7.00
CA LEU A 3 -2.46 -18.61 -6.09
C LEU A 3 -2.68 -17.63 -4.93
N ILE A 4 -3.62 -16.69 -5.09
CA ILE A 4 -3.95 -15.72 -4.03
C ILE A 4 -4.92 -16.38 -3.05
N VAL A 5 -5.93 -17.07 -3.59
CA VAL A 5 -6.95 -17.76 -2.80
C VAL A 5 -6.38 -18.95 -2.04
N GLY A 6 -5.44 -19.69 -2.65
CA GLY A 6 -4.71 -20.77 -1.98
C GLY A 6 -3.64 -20.29 -0.99
N GLY A 7 -3.35 -18.97 -0.98
CA GLY A 7 -2.43 -18.35 -0.02
C GLY A 7 -0.95 -18.54 -0.34
N GLU A 8 -0.62 -19.10 -1.52
CA GLU A 8 0.75 -19.25 -2.03
C GLU A 8 1.37 -17.90 -2.40
N LEU A 9 0.54 -16.92 -2.79
CA LEU A 9 0.95 -15.53 -3.00
C LEU A 9 0.45 -14.63 -1.86
N ARG A 10 1.39 -14.06 -1.10
CA ARG A 10 1.11 -13.11 -0.02
C ARG A 10 1.75 -11.76 -0.30
N VAL A 11 0.99 -10.69 -0.05
CA VAL A 11 1.47 -9.32 -0.14
C VAL A 11 1.85 -8.87 1.27
N ALA A 12 3.15 -8.67 1.50
CA ALA A 12 3.63 -8.04 2.72
C ALA A 12 3.36 -6.53 2.65
N VAL A 13 2.36 -6.08 3.40
CA VAL A 13 2.00 -4.65 3.53
C VAL A 13 2.74 -4.07 4.71
N THR A 14 3.50 -3.00 4.47
CA THR A 14 4.31 -2.32 5.49
C THR A 14 3.60 -1.13 6.11
N GLU A 15 2.68 -0.49 5.37
CA GLU A 15 1.95 0.70 5.81
C GLU A 15 0.54 0.70 5.19
N ARG A 16 -0.43 1.25 5.92
CA ARG A 16 -1.76 1.60 5.40
C ARG A 16 -1.95 3.10 5.59
N ALA A 17 -2.20 3.83 4.51
CA ALA A 17 -2.37 5.28 4.51
C ALA A 17 -3.79 5.66 4.07
N ALA A 18 -4.31 6.79 4.55
CA ALA A 18 -5.57 7.32 4.06
C ALA A 18 -5.42 7.86 2.63
N LEU A 19 -6.49 7.80 1.83
CA LEU A 19 -6.48 8.37 0.48
C LEU A 19 -6.09 9.86 0.45
N THR A 20 -6.43 10.61 1.49
CA THR A 20 -6.06 12.02 1.66
C THR A 20 -4.55 12.24 1.79
N GLU A 21 -3.79 11.22 2.18
CA GLU A 21 -2.34 11.28 2.37
C GLU A 21 -1.55 10.88 1.11
N LEU A 22 -2.24 10.43 0.06
CA LEU A 22 -1.61 9.95 -1.17
C LEU A 22 -0.64 10.96 -1.82
N PRO A 23 -0.93 12.29 -1.85
CA PRO A 23 0.04 13.24 -2.39
C PRO A 23 1.37 13.25 -1.60
N ALA A 24 1.30 13.24 -0.28
CA ALA A 24 2.49 13.21 0.58
C ALA A 24 3.25 11.88 0.45
N LEU A 25 2.52 10.76 0.29
CA LEU A 25 3.10 9.45 0.04
C LEU A 25 3.90 9.42 -1.27
N HIS A 26 3.42 10.06 -2.34
CA HIS A 26 4.18 10.15 -3.60
C HIS A 26 5.46 10.97 -3.47
N SER A 27 5.44 12.08 -2.73
CA SER A 27 6.67 12.86 -2.47
C SER A 27 7.71 12.01 -1.74
N ARG A 28 7.31 11.33 -0.65
CA ARG A 28 8.18 10.39 0.07
C ARG A 28 8.73 9.28 -0.83
N ALA A 29 7.90 8.73 -1.72
CA ALA A 29 8.31 7.66 -2.62
C ALA A 29 9.33 8.16 -3.67
N ALA A 30 9.14 9.37 -4.21
CA ALA A 30 10.07 10.00 -5.14
C ALA A 30 11.43 10.28 -4.50
N GLU A 31 11.45 10.58 -3.21
CA GLU A 31 12.67 10.72 -2.40
C GLU A 31 13.33 9.37 -2.02
N GLY A 32 12.70 8.24 -2.37
CA GLY A 32 13.17 6.91 -2.01
C GLY A 32 12.91 6.52 -0.54
N ALA A 33 12.11 7.29 0.19
CA ALA A 33 11.82 7.10 1.60
C ALA A 33 10.68 6.11 1.90
N VAL A 34 10.12 5.46 0.86
CA VAL A 34 9.10 4.42 1.01
C VAL A 34 9.71 3.07 0.69
N HIS A 35 9.72 2.19 1.69
CA HIS A 35 10.19 0.82 1.56
C HIS A 35 9.06 -0.18 1.75
N GLY A 36 9.02 -1.19 0.89
CA GLY A 36 7.95 -2.19 0.90
C GLY A 36 6.68 -1.71 0.17
N LYS A 37 5.51 -2.16 0.63
CA LYS A 37 4.23 -1.90 -0.03
C LYS A 37 3.29 -1.16 0.91
N VAL A 38 2.80 -0.02 0.44
CA VAL A 38 1.77 0.78 1.13
C VAL A 38 0.42 0.54 0.47
N VAL A 39 -0.61 0.29 1.27
CA VAL A 39 -1.99 0.21 0.81
C VAL A 39 -2.72 1.49 1.15
N VAL A 40 -3.25 2.15 0.14
CA VAL A 40 -4.05 3.37 0.31
C VAL A 40 -5.51 2.99 0.50
N VAL A 41 -6.12 3.48 1.56
CA VAL A 41 -7.48 3.13 1.96
C VAL A 41 -8.39 4.35 1.74
N PRO A 42 -9.44 4.23 0.91
CA PRO A 42 -10.50 5.24 0.86
C PRO A 42 -11.22 5.33 2.21
N SER A 43 -11.65 6.52 2.64
CA SER A 43 -12.53 6.61 3.81
C SER A 43 -13.79 5.80 3.55
N ALA A 44 -14.18 4.94 4.49
CA ALA A 44 -15.48 4.28 4.42
C ALA A 44 -16.58 5.35 4.46
N ALA A 45 -17.55 5.24 3.56
CA ALA A 45 -18.76 6.05 3.55
C ALA A 45 -19.71 5.63 4.69
#